data_AF-A0A3D0YKH9-F1
#
_entry.id   AF-A0A3D0YKH9-F1
#
_cell.length_a   1.000
_cell.length_b   1.000
_cell.length_c   1.000
_cell.angle_alpha   90.00
_cell.angle_beta   90.00
_cell.angle_gamma   90.00
#
_symmetry.space_group_name_H-M   'P 1'
#
loop_
_entity.id
_entity.type
_entity.pdbx_description
1 polymer ?
#
loop_
_entity_poly.entity_id
_entity_poly.type
_entity_poly.pdbx_seq_one_letter_code
_entity_poly.pdbx_strand_id
1 'polypeptide(L)'
;MLSRKILYYLRLFLILVFGSGFGLVVGGIYYLNQSGANKQWRAQIANELENFGIVSDFDRLTISLTKGLLASGVQIYANSDRDPVWPQSG
;
A
#
# COMPACT_ATOMS: atom_id res chain seq x y z
N MET A 1 38.78 -18.98 25.85
CA MET A 1 37.80 -20.04 25.51
C MET A 1 36.41 -19.41 25.46
N LEU A 2 35.95 -18.99 24.28
CA LEU A 2 34.55 -18.61 24.09
C LEU A 2 33.70 -19.87 24.31
N SER A 3 33.02 -19.94 25.45
CA SER A 3 32.20 -21.08 25.82
C SER A 3 31.12 -21.29 24.76
N ARG A 4 30.96 -22.54 24.28
CA ARG A 4 29.95 -22.93 23.26
C ARG A 4 28.54 -22.37 23.53
N LYS A 5 28.23 -22.12 24.81
CA LYS A 5 27.01 -21.46 25.29
C LYS A 5 26.83 -20.04 24.74
N ILE A 6 27.87 -19.19 24.74
CA ILE A 6 27.79 -17.82 24.21
C ILE A 6 27.48 -17.80 22.72
N LEU A 7 28.10 -18.70 21.94
CA LEU A 7 27.82 -18.80 20.51
C LEU A 7 26.35 -19.21 20.25
N TYR A 8 25.82 -20.10 21.10
CA TYR A 8 24.43 -20.52 21.04
C TYR A 8 23.46 -19.37 21.34
N TYR A 9 23.68 -18.61 22.42
CA TYR A 9 22.83 -17.47 22.76
C TYR A 9 22.91 -16.37 21.72
N LEU A 10 24.10 -16.09 21.18
CA LEU A 10 24.27 -15.11 20.10
C LEU A 10 23.51 -15.53 18.83
N ARG A 11 23.61 -16.80 18.43
CA ARG A 11 22.88 -17.33 17.29
C ARG A 11 21.37 -17.25 17.50
N LEU A 12 20.90 -17.59 18.69
CA LEU A 12 19.48 -17.54 19.03
C LEU A 12 18.96 -16.11 19.04
N PHE A 13 19.75 -15.17 19.57
CA PHE A 13 19.45 -13.74 19.53
C PHE A 13 19.34 -13.22 18.09
N LEU A 14 20.29 -13.55 17.22
CA LEU A 14 20.24 -13.15 15.81
C LEU A 14 19.00 -13.71 15.10
N ILE A 15 18.67 -14.99 15.31
CA ILE A 15 17.45 -15.59 14.73
C ILE A 15 16.20 -14.85 15.20
N LEU A 16 16.14 -14.47 16.47
CA LEU A 16 15.01 -13.73 17.04
C LEU A 16 14.87 -12.33 16.42
N VAL A 17 15.97 -11.60 16.30
CA VAL A 17 15.99 -10.26 15.70
C VAL A 17 15.60 -10.31 14.22
N PHE A 18 16.22 -11.19 13.44
CA PHE A 18 15.92 -11.32 12.02
C PHE A 18 14.52 -11.89 11.78
N GLY A 19 14.11 -12.91 12.54
CA GLY A 19 12.78 -13.51 12.43
C GLY A 19 11.67 -12.52 12.79
N SER A 20 11.85 -11.74 13.87
CA SER A 20 10.91 -10.68 14.25
C SER A 20 10.86 -9.57 13.22
N GLY A 21 12.00 -9.10 12.73
CA GLY A 21 12.07 -8.09 11.67
C GLY A 21 11.34 -8.54 10.41
N PHE A 22 11.57 -9.78 9.97
CA PHE A 22 10.90 -10.35 8.82
C PHE A 22 9.38 -10.47 9.03
N GLY A 23 8.96 -10.90 10.22
CA GLY A 23 7.54 -10.96 10.59
C GLY A 23 6.85 -9.60 10.56
N LEU A 24 7.52 -8.55 11.03
CA LEU A 24 7.00 -7.18 10.99
C LEU A 24 6.89 -6.64 9.57
N VAL A 25 7.88 -6.91 8.71
CA VAL A 25 7.85 -6.47 7.31
C VAL A 25 6.73 -7.20 6.55
N VAL A 26 6.70 -8.52 6.61
CA VAL A 26 5.68 -9.32 5.91
C VAL A 26 4.29 -9.05 6.47
N GLY A 27 4.15 -9.01 7.80
CA GLY A 27 2.89 -8.72 8.48
C GLY A 27 2.40 -7.29 8.21
N GLY A 28 3.30 -6.31 8.20
CA GLY A 28 2.99 -4.92 7.87
C GLY A 28 2.52 -4.75 6.43
N ILE A 29 3.20 -5.39 5.48
CA ILE A 29 2.78 -5.39 4.06
C ILE A 29 1.42 -6.10 3.90
N TYR A 30 1.22 -7.24 4.57
CA TYR A 30 -0.04 -7.97 4.53
C TYR A 30 -1.20 -7.15 5.12
N TYR A 31 -0.94 -6.46 6.23
CA TYR A 31 -1.91 -5.58 6.89
C TYR A 31 -2.29 -4.40 5.99
N LEU A 32 -1.31 -3.73 5.37
CA LEU A 32 -1.53 -2.63 4.42
C LEU A 32 -2.31 -3.10 3.18
N ASN A 33 -2.06 -4.31 2.71
CA ASN A 33 -2.78 -4.90 1.59
C ASN A 33 -4.26 -5.14 1.93
N GLN A 34 -4.56 -5.72 3.11
CA GLN A 34 -5.94 -5.97 3.53
C GLN A 34 -6.73 -4.70 3.87
N SER A 35 -6.11 -3.76 4.58
CA SER A 35 -6.77 -2.52 4.99
C SER A 35 -7.02 -1.58 3.80
N GLY A 36 -6.31 -1.77 2.69
CA GLY A 36 -6.34 -0.88 1.53
C GLY A 36 -5.62 0.44 1.85
N ALA A 37 -5.25 1.18 0.81
CA ALA A 37 -4.66 2.49 0.97
C ALA A 37 -5.66 3.42 1.66
N ASN A 38 -5.20 4.05 2.76
CA ASN A 38 -5.98 5.02 3.50
C ASN A 38 -6.49 6.14 2.56
N LYS A 39 -7.64 6.76 2.87
CA LYS A 39 -8.24 7.85 2.08
C LYS A 39 -7.22 8.92 1.68
N GLN A 40 -6.27 9.22 2.57
CA GLN A 40 -5.18 10.17 2.33
C GLN A 40 -4.26 9.76 1.17
N TRP A 41 -3.86 8.49 1.09
CA TRP A 41 -3.03 7.99 -0.01
C TRP A 41 -3.77 7.97 -1.34
N ARG A 42 -5.06 7.62 -1.34
CA ARG A 42 -5.88 7.66 -2.55
C ARG A 42 -6.00 9.08 -3.09
N ALA A 43 -6.23 10.06 -2.20
CA ALA A 43 -6.29 11.46 -2.56
C ALA A 43 -4.96 11.96 -3.12
N GLN A 44 -3.83 11.53 -2.54
CA GLN A 44 -2.49 11.89 -3.01
C GLN A 44 -2.25 11.41 -4.45
N ILE A 45 -2.56 10.14 -4.72
CA ILE A 45 -2.37 9.54 -6.04
C ILE A 45 -3.33 10.16 -7.08
N ALA A 46 -4.58 10.45 -6.69
CA ALA A 46 -5.51 11.20 -7.54
C ALA A 46 -4.97 12.59 -7.90
N ASN A 47 -4.38 13.29 -6.94
CA ASN A 47 -3.81 14.62 -7.13
C ASN A 47 -2.56 14.59 -8.03
N GLU A 48 -1.73 13.55 -7.89
CA GLU A 48 -0.60 13.32 -8.79
C GLU A 48 -1.05 12.99 -10.22
N LEU A 49 -2.09 12.19 -10.39
CA LEU A 49 -2.70 11.94 -11.70
C LEU A 49 -3.30 13.20 -12.32
N GLU A 50 -3.92 14.06 -11.50
CA GLU A 50 -4.44 15.36 -11.94
C GLU A 50 -3.32 16.29 -12.44
N ASN A 51 -2.13 16.26 -11.81
CA ASN A 51 -0.95 16.97 -12.31
C ASN A 51 -0.50 16.47 -13.70
N PHE A 52 -0.82 15.23 -14.07
CA PHE A 52 -0.61 14.68 -15.41
C PHE A 52 -1.80 14.91 -16.36
N GLY A 53 -2.80 15.69 -15.94
CA GLY A 53 -4.02 15.99 -16.70
C GLY A 53 -5.10 14.90 -16.62
N ILE A 54 -4.97 13.93 -15.71
CA ILE A 54 -5.93 12.84 -15.52
C ILE A 54 -6.70 13.08 -14.22
N VAL A 55 -7.87 13.68 -14.31
CA VAL A 55 -8.76 13.84 -13.16
C VAL A 55 -9.43 12.50 -12.87
N SER A 56 -9.14 11.92 -11.71
CA SER A 56 -9.66 10.61 -11.34
C SER A 56 -9.97 10.49 -9.84
N ASP A 57 -10.87 9.57 -9.52
CA ASP A 57 -11.15 9.16 -8.15
C ASP A 57 -11.16 7.63 -8.03
N PHE A 58 -10.87 7.16 -6.82
CA PHE A 58 -10.64 5.75 -6.53
C PHE A 58 -11.43 5.34 -5.29
N ASP A 59 -12.30 4.34 -5.43
CA ASP A 59 -12.97 3.72 -4.28
C ASP A 59 -11.97 2.95 -3.41
N ARG A 60 -11.10 2.17 -4.05
CA ARG A 60 -10.08 1.38 -3.38
C ARG A 60 -8.77 1.37 -4.15
N LEU A 61 -7.70 1.47 -3.39
CA LEU A 61 -6.33 1.39 -3.90
C LEU A 61 -5.59 0.38 -3.03
N THR A 62 -4.92 -0.59 -3.63
CA THR A 62 -4.26 -1.70 -2.91
C THR A 62 -2.89 -1.94 -3.50
N ILE A 63 -1.89 -2.07 -2.63
CA ILE A 63 -0.54 -2.43 -3.05
C ILE A 63 -0.44 -3.96 -3.07
N SER A 64 -0.29 -4.52 -4.27
CA SER A 64 0.04 -5.93 -4.49
C SER A 64 1.55 -6.07 -4.70
N LEU A 65 2.16 -7.02 -3.98
CA LEU A 65 3.58 -7.35 -4.15
C LEU A 65 3.92 -7.85 -5.56
N THR A 66 2.98 -8.51 -6.24
CA THR A 66 3.22 -9.14 -7.56
C THR A 66 2.73 -8.29 -8.73
N LYS A 67 1.65 -7.54 -8.51
CA LYS A 67 0.96 -6.78 -9.57
C LYS A 67 1.15 -5.28 -9.44
N GLY A 68 1.90 -4.82 -8.44
CA GLY A 68 2.11 -3.40 -8.16
C GLY A 68 0.86 -2.75 -7.56
N LEU A 69 0.55 -1.53 -7.98
CA LEU A 69 -0.58 -0.76 -7.47
C LEU A 69 -1.85 -1.14 -8.22
N LEU A 70 -2.84 -1.70 -7.51
CA LEU A 70 -4.16 -1.99 -8.07
C LEU A 70 -5.15 -0.94 -7.59
N ALA A 71 -5.86 -0.33 -8.54
CA ALA A 71 -7.01 0.53 -8.27
C ALA A 71 -8.31 -0.21 -8.63
N SER A 72 -9.36 0.03 -7.85
CA SER A 72 -10.71 -0.48 -8.07
C SER A 72 -11.72 0.65 -7.87
N GLY A 73 -12.81 0.62 -8.64
CA GLY A 73 -13.78 1.73 -8.69
C GLY A 73 -13.15 3.02 -9.20
N VAL A 74 -12.43 2.93 -10.33
CA VAL A 74 -11.80 4.11 -10.96
C VAL A 74 -12.87 4.91 -11.69
N GLN A 75 -13.08 6.16 -11.28
CA GLN A 75 -13.86 7.13 -12.05
C GLN A 75 -12.90 8.14 -12.68
N ILE A 76 -13.09 8.42 -13.97
CA ILE A 76 -12.31 9.40 -14.72
C ILE A 76 -13.25 10.53 -15.10
N TYR A 77 -12.82 11.75 -14.87
CA TYR A 77 -13.59 12.96 -15.11
C TYR A 77 -12.99 13.76 -16.26
N ALA A 78 -13.85 14.47 -17.00
CA ALA A 78 -13.41 15.31 -18.11
C ALA A 78 -12.87 16.68 -17.65
N ASN A 79 -13.21 17.10 -16.43
CA ASN A 79 -12.79 18.37 -15.83
C ASN A 79 -12.43 18.20 -14.35
N SER A 80 -11.67 19.16 -13.80
CA SER A 80 -11.30 19.20 -12.38
C SER A 80 -12.48 19.38 -11.44
N ASP A 81 -13.62 19.88 -11.94
CA ASP A 81 -14.87 19.97 -11.18
C ASP A 81 -15.49 18.59 -10.89
N ARG A 82 -14.90 17.52 -11.46
CA ARG A 82 -15.33 16.13 -11.32
C ARG A 82 -16.77 15.94 -11.79
N ASP A 83 -17.14 16.66 -12.85
CA ASP A 83 -18.46 16.51 -13.43
C ASP A 83 -18.58 15.15 -14.12
N PRO A 84 -19.66 14.40 -13.84
CA PRO A 84 -19.89 13.13 -14.52
C PRO A 84 -20.11 13.40 -16.01
N VAL A 85 -19.35 12.67 -16.85
CA VAL A 85 -19.42 12.79 -18.32
C VAL A 85 -20.74 12.24 -18.89
N TRP A 86 -21.55 11.57 -18.06
CA TRP A 86 -22.89 11.07 -18.43
C TRP A 86 -24.00 11.92 -17.79
N PRO A 87 -25.05 12.29 -18.54
CA PRO A 87 -26.21 12.95 -17.95
C PRO A 87 -26.92 11.95 -17.03
N GLN A 88 -27.14 12.35 -15.77
CA GLN A 88 -28.10 11.64 -14.93
C GLN A 88 -29.50 11.97 -15.46
N SER A 89 -30.01 11.11 -16.33
CA SER A 89 -31.41 11.12 -16.75
C SER A 89 -32.27 10.77 -15.54
N GLY A 90 -32.95 11.78 -15.00
CA GLY A 90 -34.09 11.61 -14.08
C GLY A 90 -35.32 11.10 -14.79
#